data_AF-A0A6B3HCL5-F1
#
_entry.id   AF-A0A6B3HCL5-F1
#
_cell.length_a   1.000
_cell.length_b   1.000
_cell.length_c   1.000
_cell.angle_alpha   90.00
_cell.angle_beta   90.00
_cell.angle_gamma   90.00
#
_symmetry.space_group_name_H-M   'P 1'
#
loop_
_entity.id
_entity.type
_entity.pdbx_description
1 polymer ?
#
loop_
_entity_poly.entity_id
_entity_poly.type
_entity_poly.pdbx_seq_one_letter_code
_entity_poly.pdbx_strand_id
1 'polypeptide(L)'
;GMAVTAGEDSVFAVRMGDYARRASSDAADRFLHGLAHLAVAALAFPRPEDLADDAYIGRITVNGVDAFVRQACRRLEERAEEQGDNTDPASDTPGLESGWRIYARRSSTGATKDA
;
A
#
# COMPACT_ATOMS: atom_id res chain seq x y z
N GLY A 1 -5.70 -15.08 -30.21
CA GLY A 1 -4.52 -15.07 -29.33
C GLY A 1 -4.92 -14.58 -27.95
N MET A 2 -4.23 -14.97 -26.89
CA MET A 2 -4.48 -14.42 -25.55
C MET A 2 -3.97 -12.98 -25.49
N ALA A 3 -4.81 -12.06 -25.02
CA ALA A 3 -4.40 -10.71 -24.69
C ALA A 3 -3.90 -10.68 -23.25
N VAL A 4 -2.68 -10.18 -23.04
CA VAL A 4 -2.01 -10.12 -21.72
C VAL A 4 -2.54 -8.93 -20.89
N THR A 5 -3.16 -7.95 -21.54
CA THR A 5 -3.80 -6.79 -20.93
C THR A 5 -5.00 -6.36 -21.78
N ALA A 6 -5.94 -5.65 -21.15
CA ALA A 6 -7.02 -4.98 -21.87
C ALA A 6 -6.44 -3.84 -22.73
N GLY A 7 -6.92 -3.73 -23.98
CA GLY A 7 -6.65 -2.55 -24.82
C GLY A 7 -7.40 -1.32 -24.28
N GLU A 8 -6.97 -0.12 -24.65
CA GLU A 8 -7.47 1.15 -24.09
C GLU A 8 -8.99 1.37 -24.26
N ASP A 9 -9.55 0.92 -25.38
CA ASP A 9 -10.99 0.99 -25.68
C ASP A 9 -11.76 -0.28 -25.29
N SER A 10 -11.11 -1.21 -24.57
CA SER A 10 -11.74 -2.45 -24.16
C SER A 10 -12.77 -2.19 -23.06
N VAL A 11 -13.90 -2.91 -23.11
CA VAL A 11 -14.87 -2.98 -22.01
C VAL A 11 -14.26 -3.55 -20.71
N PHE A 12 -13.10 -4.19 -20.80
CA PHE A 12 -12.35 -4.71 -19.65
C PHE A 12 -11.27 -3.73 -19.15
N ALA A 13 -11.07 -2.59 -19.80
CA ALA A 13 -10.11 -1.58 -19.35
C ALA A 13 -10.63 -0.87 -18.09
N VAL A 14 -9.78 -0.77 -17.08
CA VAL A 14 -10.05 0.03 -15.88
C VAL A 14 -9.44 1.41 -16.08
N ARG A 15 -10.28 2.44 -16.25
CA ARG A 15 -9.81 3.82 -16.30
C ARG A 15 -9.52 4.33 -14.90
N MET A 16 -8.47 5.14 -14.76
CA MET A 16 -8.12 5.73 -13.46
C MET A 16 -9.26 6.55 -12.85
N GLY A 17 -10.06 7.24 -13.67
CA GLY A 17 -11.25 7.97 -13.20
C GLY A 17 -12.35 7.06 -12.64
N ASP A 18 -12.48 5.82 -13.14
CA ASP A 18 -13.45 4.85 -12.63
C ASP A 18 -12.94 4.16 -11.36
N TYR A 19 -11.63 3.87 -11.31
CA TYR A 19 -10.97 3.40 -10.10
C TYR A 19 -11.09 4.41 -8.96
N ALA A 20 -10.73 5.67 -9.20
CA ALA A 20 -10.76 6.73 -8.19
C ALA A 20 -12.17 6.91 -7.59
N ARG A 21 -13.21 6.80 -8.43
CA ARG A 21 -14.61 6.90 -7.98
C ARG A 21 -15.01 5.75 -7.06
N ARG A 22 -14.55 4.52 -7.36
CA ARG A 22 -14.81 3.33 -6.53
C ARG A 22 -13.98 3.30 -5.26
N ALA A 23 -12.74 3.80 -5.33
CA ALA A 23 -11.78 3.87 -4.24
C ALA A 23 -12.09 4.98 -3.21
N SER A 24 -13.06 5.85 -3.49
CA SER A 24 -13.29 7.10 -2.75
C SER A 24 -14.61 7.12 -1.97
N SER A 25 -15.05 5.99 -1.43
CA SER A 25 -16.19 5.94 -0.49
C SER A 25 -16.02 6.87 0.71
N ASP A 26 -14.79 6.99 1.22
CA ASP A 26 -14.41 7.93 2.29
C ASP A 26 -12.91 8.29 2.22
N ALA A 27 -12.48 9.35 2.91
CA ALA A 27 -11.09 9.83 2.97
C ALA A 27 -10.12 8.77 3.50
N ALA A 28 -10.53 7.97 4.48
CA ALA A 28 -9.72 6.86 5.00
C ALA A 28 -9.45 5.81 3.93
N ASP A 29 -10.46 5.44 3.13
CA ASP A 29 -10.30 4.45 2.06
C ASP A 29 -9.38 4.96 0.95
N ARG A 30 -9.48 6.25 0.60
CA ARG A 30 -8.55 6.90 -0.34
C ARG A 30 -7.11 6.86 0.15
N PHE A 31 -6.89 7.18 1.42
CA PHE A 31 -5.56 7.14 2.03
C PHE A 31 -4.97 5.72 1.95
N LEU A 32 -5.76 4.70 2.29
CA LEU A 32 -5.35 3.30 2.22
C LEU A 32 -5.03 2.86 0.79
N HIS A 33 -5.82 3.29 -0.20
CA HIS A 33 -5.54 3.01 -1.62
C HIS A 33 -4.25 3.69 -2.07
N GLY A 34 -4.00 4.93 -1.63
CA GLY A 34 -2.74 5.62 -1.88
C GLY A 34 -1.54 4.86 -1.30
N LEU A 35 -1.65 4.40 -0.05
CA LEU A 35 -0.60 3.63 0.61
C LEU A 35 -0.32 2.30 -0.10
N ALA A 36 -1.37 1.60 -0.55
CA ALA A 36 -1.23 0.37 -1.34
C ALA A 36 -0.51 0.62 -2.68
N HIS A 37 -0.87 1.70 -3.40
CA HIS A 37 -0.18 2.08 -4.64
C HIS A 37 1.28 2.42 -4.42
N LEU A 38 1.60 3.15 -3.36
CA LEU A 38 2.98 3.47 -3.00
C LEU A 38 3.79 2.20 -2.68
N ALA A 39 3.20 1.25 -1.94
CA ALA A 39 3.84 -0.02 -1.64
C ALA A 39 4.04 -0.88 -2.89
N VAL A 40 3.04 -0.97 -3.77
CA VAL A 40 3.17 -1.66 -5.06
C VAL A 40 4.28 -1.04 -5.90
N ALA A 41 4.33 0.29 -6.01
CA ALA A 41 5.40 0.98 -6.71
C ALA A 41 6.77 0.66 -6.09
N ALA A 42 6.89 0.74 -4.76
CA ALA A 42 8.15 0.43 -4.05
C ALA A 42 8.63 -1.01 -4.28
N LEU A 43 7.71 -1.97 -4.44
CA LEU A 43 8.03 -3.37 -4.73
C LEU A 43 8.25 -3.65 -6.22
N ALA A 44 7.63 -2.86 -7.10
CA ALA A 44 7.77 -3.00 -8.55
C ALA A 44 9.14 -2.53 -9.06
N PHE A 45 9.75 -1.55 -8.39
CA PHE A 45 11.04 -1.00 -8.78
C PHE A 45 12.17 -1.67 -7.97
N PRO A 46 13.02 -2.49 -8.61
CA PRO A 46 14.11 -3.16 -7.93
C PRO A 46 15.14 -2.16 -7.40
N ARG A 47 15.73 -2.48 -6.25
CA ARG A 47 16.85 -1.70 -5.69
C ARG A 47 18.13 -2.05 -6.44
N PRO A 48 19.19 -1.21 -6.35
CA PRO A 48 20.45 -1.49 -7.02
C PRO A 48 21.04 -2.87 -6.69
N GLU A 49 20.91 -3.32 -5.44
CA GLU A 49 21.34 -4.67 -5.02
C GLU A 49 20.52 -5.80 -5.68
N ASP A 50 19.23 -5.56 -5.91
CA ASP A 50 18.34 -6.54 -6.55
C ASP A 50 18.70 -6.68 -8.04
N LEU A 51 19.18 -5.60 -8.67
CA LEU A 51 19.67 -5.62 -10.06
C LEU A 51 21.03 -6.28 -10.24
N ALA A 52 21.81 -6.39 -9.17
CA ALA A 52 23.09 -7.09 -9.18
C ALA A 52 22.93 -8.62 -9.01
N ASP A 53 21.73 -9.09 -8.65
CA ASP A 53 21.41 -10.51 -8.52
C ASP A 53 20.67 -11.01 -9.76
N ASP A 54 21.36 -11.81 -10.58
CA ASP A 54 20.81 -12.43 -11.79
C ASP A 54 19.62 -13.38 -11.49
N ALA A 55 19.46 -13.82 -10.25
CA ALA A 55 18.34 -14.66 -9.81
C ALA A 55 17.15 -13.84 -9.28
N TYR A 56 17.24 -12.50 -9.20
CA TYR A 56 16.16 -11.68 -8.68
C TYR A 56 14.93 -11.71 -9.59
N ILE A 57 13.78 -12.04 -9.01
CA ILE A 57 12.48 -11.95 -9.67
C ILE A 57 11.60 -11.03 -8.82
N GLY A 58 11.34 -9.83 -9.33
CA GLY A 58 10.41 -8.87 -8.73
C GLY A 58 8.97 -9.38 -8.80
N ARG A 59 8.55 -10.18 -7.81
CA ARG A 59 7.16 -10.63 -7.67
C ARG A 59 6.42 -9.74 -6.70
N ILE A 60 5.24 -9.29 -7.11
CA ILE A 60 4.33 -8.54 -6.26
C ILE A 60 3.14 -9.45 -5.94
N THR A 61 2.89 -9.67 -4.65
CA THR A 61 1.73 -10.39 -4.14
C THR A 61 0.98 -9.51 -3.15
N VAL A 62 -0.31 -9.77 -2.95
CA VAL A 62 -1.13 -9.05 -1.97
C VAL A 62 -0.53 -9.16 -0.57
N ASN A 63 -0.12 -10.37 -0.18
CA ASN A 63 0.53 -10.60 1.11
C ASN A 63 1.88 -9.87 1.22
N GLY A 64 2.65 -9.79 0.13
CA GLY A 64 3.90 -9.04 0.10
C GLY A 64 3.69 -7.54 0.30
N VAL A 65 2.64 -6.99 -0.33
CA VAL A 65 2.23 -5.58 -0.15
C VAL A 65 1.78 -5.33 1.30
N ASP A 66 0.90 -6.17 1.87
CA ASP A 66 0.45 -6.02 3.26
C ASP A 66 1.62 -6.10 4.25
N ALA A 67 2.49 -7.09 4.10
CA ALA A 67 3.67 -7.24 4.94
C ALA A 67 4.62 -6.03 4.83
N PHE A 68 4.85 -5.52 3.63
CA PHE A 68 5.68 -4.32 3.40
C PHE A 68 5.10 -3.10 4.10
N VAL A 69 3.80 -2.84 3.94
CA VAL A 69 3.14 -1.68 4.57
C VAL A 69 3.18 -1.80 6.09
N ARG A 70 2.91 -2.99 6.67
CA ARG A 70 3.02 -3.21 8.12
C ARG A 70 4.43 -2.98 8.63
N GLN A 71 5.44 -3.44 7.90
CA GLN A 71 6.84 -3.18 8.26
C GLN A 71 7.16 -1.69 8.24
N ALA A 72 6.67 -0.95 7.24
CA ALA A 72 6.86 0.50 7.16
C ALA A 72 6.16 1.23 8.33
N CYS A 73 4.95 0.80 8.71
CA CYS A 73 4.22 1.32 9.87
C CYS A 73 5.02 1.12 11.16
N ARG A 74 5.54 -0.09 11.41
CA ARG A 74 6.38 -0.38 12.58
C ARG A 74 7.62 0.51 12.64
N ARG A 75 8.32 0.70 11.51
CA ARG A 75 9.49 1.59 11.45
C ARG A 75 9.16 3.07 11.64
N LEU A 76 7.92 3.50 11.37
CA LEU A 76 7.48 4.86 11.66
C LEU A 76 7.20 5.02 13.15
N GLU A 77 6.58 4.02 13.77
CA GLU A 77 6.33 3.95 15.21
C GLU A 77 7.64 3.96 16.01
N GLU A 78 8.58 3.06 15.70
CA GLU A 78 9.91 2.99 16.32
C GLU A 78 10.65 4.36 16.25
N ARG A 79 10.62 5.02 15.09
CA ARG A 79 11.26 6.34 14.92
C ARG A 79 10.59 7.45 15.71
N ALA A 80 9.27 7.39 15.85
CA ALA A 80 8.53 8.36 16.64
C ALA A 80 8.81 8.17 18.14
N GLU A 81 8.90 6.92 18.61
CA GLU A 81 9.32 6.58 19.98
C GLU A 81 10.74 7.08 20.27
N GLU A 82 11.69 6.86 19.36
CA GLU A 82 13.07 7.35 19.48
C GLU A 82 13.17 8.88 19.58
N GLN A 83 12.27 9.59 18.89
CA GLN A 83 12.23 11.06 18.87
C GLN A 83 11.39 11.66 20.02
N GLY A 84 10.68 10.83 20.77
CA GLY A 84 9.75 11.27 21.82
C GLY A 84 8.50 11.96 21.28
N ASP A 85 8.15 11.71 20.02
CA ASP A 85 6.98 12.30 19.38
C ASP A 85 5.70 11.69 19.96
N ASN A 86 4.75 12.55 20.36
CA ASN A 86 3.42 12.09 20.71
C ASN A 86 2.65 11.74 19.42
N THR A 87 2.43 10.45 19.19
CA THR A 87 1.69 9.93 18.03
C THR A 87 0.21 9.68 18.31
N ASP A 88 -0.26 9.98 19.52
CA ASP A 88 -1.69 9.97 19.83
C ASP A 88 -2.37 11.22 19.28
N PRO A 89 -3.59 11.08 18.73
CA PRO A 89 -4.35 12.24 18.29
C PRO A 89 -4.58 13.16 19.48
N ALA A 90 -4.31 14.45 19.30
CA ALA A 90 -4.58 15.45 20.32
C ALA A 90 -6.06 15.39 20.73
N SER A 91 -6.35 15.51 22.03
CA SER A 91 -7.73 15.44 22.55
C SER A 91 -8.66 16.47 21.89
N ASP A 92 -8.10 17.63 21.49
CA ASP A 92 -8.81 18.72 20.81
C ASP A 92 -8.86 18.55 19.29
N THR A 93 -8.20 17.52 18.74
CA THR A 93 -8.26 17.20 17.31
C THR A 93 -8.23 15.68 17.08
N PRO A 94 -9.32 14.96 17.44
CA PRO A 94 -9.37 13.51 17.35
C PRO A 94 -9.16 12.93 15.94
N GLY A 95 -9.34 13.76 14.90
CA GLY A 95 -9.13 13.39 13.50
C GLY A 95 -7.66 13.42 13.04
N LEU A 96 -6.73 13.94 13.84
CA LEU A 96 -5.30 13.98 13.51
C LEU A 96 -4.59 12.71 14.01
N GLU A 97 -5.01 11.56 13.49
CA GLU A 97 -4.23 10.34 13.67
C GLU A 97 -3.09 10.32 12.64
N SER A 98 -1.90 9.92 13.09
CA SER A 98 -0.82 9.56 12.17
C SER A 98 -1.31 8.52 11.16
N GLY A 99 -1.36 8.89 9.87
CA GLY A 99 -2.07 8.12 8.84
C GLY A 99 -1.70 6.62 8.77
N TRP A 100 -0.47 6.24 9.12
CA TRP A 100 -0.03 4.83 9.18
C TRP A 100 -0.82 3.98 10.19
N ARG A 101 -1.34 4.57 11.27
CA ARG A 101 -2.14 3.84 12.28
C ARG A 101 -3.49 3.39 11.75
N ILE A 102 -4.08 4.11 10.78
CA ILE A 102 -5.31 3.70 10.09
C ILE A 102 -5.11 2.31 9.46
N TYR A 103 -3.93 2.06 8.90
CA TYR A 103 -3.56 0.76 8.34
C TYR A 103 -3.23 -0.26 9.44
N ALA A 104 -2.42 0.13 10.45
CA ALA A 104 -1.96 -0.77 11.50
C ALA A 104 -3.10 -1.40 12.33
N ARG A 105 -4.17 -0.64 12.61
CA ARG A 105 -5.34 -1.13 13.37
C ARG A 105 -6.19 -2.14 12.61
N ARG A 106 -6.05 -2.25 11.28
CA ARG A 106 -6.83 -3.19 10.48
C ARG A 106 -6.23 -4.60 10.54
N SER A 107 -7.14 -5.58 10.54
CA SER A 107 -6.80 -7.00 10.39
C SER A 107 -5.91 -7.22 9.16
N SER A 108 -4.97 -8.16 9.27
CA SER A 108 -4.15 -8.61 8.14
C SER A 108 -5.02 -9.05 6.97
N THR A 109 -4.51 -8.90 5.76
CA THR A 109 -5.12 -9.54 4.60
C THR A 109 -5.24 -11.04 4.88
N GLY A 110 -6.44 -11.58 4.64
CA GLY A 110 -6.69 -13.03 4.75
C GLY A 110 -5.95 -13.80 3.65
N ALA A 111 -6.01 -15.13 3.70
CA ALA A 111 -5.40 -15.97 2.67
C ALA A 111 -5.92 -15.60 1.27
N THR A 112 -5.02 -15.17 0.40
CA THR A 112 -5.29 -14.84 -1.00
C THR A 112 -4.78 -15.95 -1.93
N LYS A 113 -5.36 -16.06 -3.13
CA LYS A 113 -5.01 -17.13 -4.10
C LYS A 113 -3.62 -16.98 -4.73
N ASP A 114 -2.99 -15.83 -4.58
CA ASP A 114 -1.65 -15.49 -5.09
C ASP A 114 -0.52 -15.79 -4.10
N ALA A 115 -0.83 -16.46 -2.98
CA ALA A 115 0.11 -16.97 -1.99
C ALA A 115 0.66 -18.36 -2.36
#